data_AF-A0A0R2Q3X5-F1
#
_entry.id   AF-A0A0R2Q3X5-F1
#
_cell.length_a   1.000
_cell.length_b   1.000
_cell.length_c   1.000
_cell.angle_alpha   90.00
_cell.angle_beta   90.00
_cell.angle_gamma   90.00
#
_symmetry.space_group_name_H-M   'P 1'
#
loop_
_entity.id
_entity.type
_entity.pdbx_description
1 polymer ?
#
loop_
_entity_poly.entity_id
_entity_poly.type
_entity_poly.pdbx_seq_one_letter_code
_entity_poly.pdbx_strand_id
1 'polypeptide(L)'
;MASFDSSSFDPLTGLMTPVYFYESLHRLRSWAQRSDNPVTLIAINLKDLSDDQLLEVARDLNSELRGGDLLARMAPDRFILALVADHLGARQFLFRITNKIKAASNYQVIELTPDKDLAEALSEIEI
;
A
#
# COMPACT_ATOMS: atom_id res chain seq x y z
N MET A 1 19.24 -6.90 -22.57
CA MET A 1 19.29 -7.16 -21.12
C MET A 1 18.59 -6.01 -20.43
N ALA A 2 17.40 -6.25 -19.86
CA ALA A 2 16.75 -5.25 -19.01
C ALA A 2 17.57 -5.15 -17.72
N SER A 3 18.11 -3.96 -17.44
CA SER A 3 18.66 -3.64 -16.14
C SER A 3 17.53 -3.80 -15.12
N PHE A 4 17.61 -4.81 -14.25
CA PHE A 4 16.78 -4.84 -13.06
C PHE A 4 17.21 -3.65 -12.22
N ASP A 5 16.39 -2.60 -12.18
CA ASP A 5 16.64 -1.44 -11.36
C ASP A 5 16.50 -1.88 -9.90
N SER A 6 17.64 -2.12 -9.23
CA SER A 6 17.70 -2.54 -7.84
C SER A 6 17.15 -1.48 -6.87
N SER A 7 16.75 -0.32 -7.38
CA SER A 7 16.11 0.77 -6.64
C SER A 7 14.58 0.62 -6.50
N SER A 8 13.94 -0.31 -7.23
CA SER A 8 12.48 -0.44 -7.24
C SER A 8 11.91 -1.20 -6.04
N PHE A 9 12.73 -2.00 -5.34
CA PHE A 9 12.29 -2.83 -4.23
C PHE A 9 13.16 -2.63 -2.99
N ASP A 10 12.52 -2.58 -1.83
CA ASP A 10 13.16 -2.49 -0.52
C ASP A 10 13.98 -3.75 -0.26
N PRO A 11 15.29 -3.63 0.05
CA PRO A 11 16.17 -4.80 0.17
C PRO A 11 15.85 -5.70 1.36
N LEU A 12 15.19 -5.16 2.41
CA LEU A 12 14.77 -5.96 3.56
C LEU A 12 13.51 -6.74 3.22
N THR A 13 12.43 -6.05 2.86
CA THR A 13 11.09 -6.66 2.73
C THR A 13 10.77 -7.22 1.35
N GLY A 14 11.51 -6.79 0.32
CA GLY A 14 11.18 -7.07 -1.07
C GLY A 14 9.93 -6.34 -1.58
N LEU A 15 9.34 -5.45 -0.77
CA LEU A 15 8.20 -4.62 -1.17
C LEU A 15 8.65 -3.48 -2.08
N MET A 16 7.71 -2.83 -2.76
CA MET A 16 8.05 -1.66 -3.58
C MET A 16 8.69 -0.55 -2.73
N THR A 17 9.64 0.17 -3.31
CA THR A 17 10.13 1.44 -2.74
C THR A 17 9.11 2.56 -2.96
N PRO A 18 9.20 3.69 -2.23
CA PRO A 18 8.27 4.81 -2.39
C PRO A 18 8.18 5.30 -3.84
N VAL A 19 9.33 5.46 -4.49
CA VAL A 19 9.41 5.95 -5.88
C VAL A 19 8.64 5.02 -6.81
N TYR A 20 8.91 3.72 -6.74
CA TYR A 20 8.27 2.74 -7.61
C TYR A 20 6.78 2.57 -7.32
N PHE A 21 6.37 2.75 -6.06
CA PHE A 21 4.97 2.78 -5.66
C PHE A 21 4.22 3.94 -6.31
N TYR A 22 4.74 5.17 -6.26
CA TYR A 22 4.07 6.33 -6.84
C TYR A 22 3.87 6.19 -8.35
N GLU A 23 4.89 5.72 -9.07
CA GLU A 23 4.77 5.43 -10.50
C GLU A 23 3.72 4.36 -10.79
N SER A 24 3.70 3.30 -9.98
CA SER A 24 2.74 2.20 -10.11
C SER A 24 1.31 2.66 -9.78
N LEU A 25 1.15 3.52 -8.77
CA LEU A 25 -0.13 4.08 -8.37
C LEU A 25 -0.72 4.97 -9.46
N HIS A 26 0.10 5.79 -10.13
CA HIS A 26 -0.34 6.57 -11.28
C HIS A 26 -0.89 5.68 -12.41
N ARG A 27 -0.20 4.58 -12.73
CA ARG A 27 -0.66 3.61 -13.72
C ARG A 27 -1.96 2.92 -13.28
N LEU A 28 -2.03 2.50 -12.02
CA LEU A 28 -3.20 1.83 -11.43
C LEU A 28 -4.43 2.74 -11.51
N ARG A 29 -4.31 3.99 -11.03
CA ARG A 29 -5.40 4.97 -11.06
C ARG A 29 -5.88 5.24 -12.48
N SER A 30 -4.96 5.42 -13.42
CA SER A 30 -5.31 5.67 -14.84
C SER A 30 -6.06 4.50 -15.48
N TRP A 31 -5.75 3.26 -15.09
CA TRP A 31 -6.50 2.08 -15.52
C TRP A 31 -7.86 1.97 -14.82
N ALA A 32 -7.90 2.21 -13.50
CA ALA A 32 -9.09 2.07 -12.69
C ALA A 32 -10.19 3.07 -13.08
N GLN A 33 -9.81 4.33 -13.33
CA GLN A 33 -10.71 5.38 -13.83
C GLN A 33 -11.37 5.01 -15.17
N ARG A 34 -10.64 4.37 -16.09
CA ARG A 34 -11.21 3.93 -17.39
C ARG A 34 -12.18 2.78 -17.25
N SER A 35 -12.12 2.05 -16.15
CA SER A 35 -12.91 0.86 -15.88
C SER A 35 -14.01 1.12 -14.83
N ASP A 36 -14.20 2.39 -14.43
CA ASP A 36 -15.09 2.82 -13.35
C ASP A 36 -14.87 2.05 -12.03
N ASN A 37 -13.61 1.70 -11.75
CA ASN A 37 -13.21 1.03 -10.53
C ASN A 37 -12.59 2.05 -9.56
N PRO A 38 -13.08 2.16 -8.33
CA PRO A 38 -12.47 3.00 -7.30
C PRO A 38 -11.12 2.43 -6.84
N VAL A 39 -10.25 3.34 -6.37
CA VAL A 39 -8.97 2.98 -5.75
C VAL A 39 -8.94 3.57 -4.35
N THR A 40 -8.59 2.76 -3.36
CA THR A 40 -8.46 3.20 -1.98
C THR A 40 -7.05 2.96 -1.47
N LEU A 41 -6.47 3.98 -0.84
CA LEU A 41 -5.19 3.91 -0.15
C LEU A 41 -5.39 3.50 1.31
N ILE A 42 -4.52 2.63 1.80
CA ILE A 42 -4.44 2.27 3.21
C ILE A 42 -3.01 2.48 3.66
N ALA A 43 -2.78 3.40 4.60
CA ALA A 43 -1.50 3.53 5.28
C ALA A 43 -1.52 2.76 6.60
N ILE A 44 -0.42 2.08 6.87
CA ILE A 44 -0.20 1.25 8.04
C ILE A 44 1.04 1.76 8.74
N ASN A 45 0.85 2.29 9.94
CA ASN A 45 1.95 2.57 10.84
C ASN A 45 2.11 1.37 11.77
N LEU A 46 3.33 0.83 11.83
CA LEU A 46 3.68 -0.28 12.68
C LEU A 46 4.18 0.24 14.03
N LYS A 47 4.24 -0.66 15.02
CA LYS A 47 5.01 -0.44 16.24
C LYS A 47 6.49 -0.65 15.92
N ASP A 48 7.36 -0.41 16.90
CA ASP A 48 8.75 -0.81 16.79
C ASP A 48 8.83 -2.34 16.73
N LEU A 49 9.37 -2.87 15.64
CA LEU A 49 9.43 -4.30 15.30
C LEU A 49 10.87 -4.68 14.96
N SER A 50 11.24 -5.91 15.26
CA SER A 50 12.48 -6.47 14.71
C SER A 50 12.36 -6.71 13.20
N ASP A 51 13.49 -6.82 12.51
CA ASP A 51 13.54 -7.13 11.07
C ASP A 51 12.76 -8.41 10.73
N ASP A 52 12.87 -9.46 11.56
CA ASP A 52 12.14 -10.72 11.36
C ASP A 52 10.61 -10.54 11.45
N GLN A 53 10.14 -9.74 12.42
CA GLN A 53 8.71 -9.44 12.58
C GLN A 53 8.21 -8.59 11.42
N LEU A 54 9.03 -7.63 10.96
CA LEU A 54 8.69 -6.79 9.82
C LEU A 54 8.59 -7.60 8.52
N LEU A 55 9.48 -8.58 8.32
CA LEU A 55 9.43 -9.53 7.22
C LEU A 55 8.17 -10.39 7.25
N GLU A 56 7.77 -10.86 8.44
CA GLU A 56 6.53 -11.62 8.63
C GLU A 56 5.30 -10.77 8.26
N VAL A 57 5.23 -9.53 8.76
CA VAL A 57 4.16 -8.58 8.42
C VAL A 57 4.10 -8.29 6.92
N ALA A 58 5.26 -8.08 6.28
CA ALA A 58 5.33 -7.85 4.83
C ALA A 58 4.80 -9.04 4.03
N ARG A 59 5.18 -10.27 4.41
CA ARG A 59 4.68 -11.50 3.78
C ARG A 59 3.19 -11.67 4.00
N ASP A 60 2.72 -11.45 5.22
CA ASP A 60 1.32 -11.57 5.57
C ASP A 60 0.45 -10.59 4.81
N LEU A 61 0.84 -9.31 4.72
CA LEU A 61 0.15 -8.32 3.90
C LEU A 61 0.15 -8.73 2.43
N ASN A 62 1.31 -9.08 1.88
CA ASN A 62 1.44 -9.41 0.46
C ASN A 62 0.60 -10.64 0.07
N SER A 63 0.44 -11.62 0.98
CA SER A 63 -0.39 -12.81 0.77
C SER A 63 -1.89 -12.53 0.68
N GLU A 64 -2.35 -11.39 1.20
CA GLU A 64 -3.76 -10.99 1.20
C GLU A 64 -4.14 -10.17 -0.04
N LEU A 65 -3.15 -9.73 -0.82
CA LEU A 65 -3.32 -8.87 -1.98
C LEU A 65 -3.66 -9.65 -3.22
N ARG A 66 -4.45 -9.02 -4.10
CA ARG A 66 -4.78 -9.54 -5.41
C ARG A 66 -3.79 -8.97 -6.43
N GLY A 67 -3.69 -9.59 -7.60
CA GLY A 67 -2.72 -9.21 -8.64
C GLY A 67 -2.80 -7.77 -9.19
N GLY A 68 -3.81 -6.98 -8.79
CA GLY A 68 -3.93 -5.56 -9.13
C GLY A 68 -3.66 -4.58 -7.97
N ASP A 69 -3.53 -5.09 -6.74
CA ASP A 69 -3.26 -4.26 -5.57
C ASP A 69 -1.75 -3.96 -5.48
N LEU A 70 -1.40 -2.84 -4.86
CA LEU A 70 -0.02 -2.41 -4.64
C LEU A 70 0.32 -2.41 -3.16
N LEU A 71 1.57 -2.71 -2.83
CA LEU A 71 2.11 -2.64 -1.48
C LEU A 71 3.56 -2.15 -1.51
N ALA A 72 3.84 -1.17 -0.66
CA ALA A 72 5.16 -0.56 -0.56
C ALA A 72 5.56 -0.31 0.89
N ARG A 73 6.88 -0.31 1.11
CA ARG A 73 7.49 0.16 2.35
C ARG A 73 7.91 1.60 2.16
N MET A 74 7.26 2.50 2.88
CA MET A 74 7.44 3.94 2.73
C MET A 74 8.51 4.49 3.67
N ALA A 75 8.59 3.91 4.87
CA ALA A 75 9.59 4.19 5.88
C ALA A 75 9.87 2.88 6.68
N PRO A 76 10.84 2.86 7.61
CA PRO A 76 11.17 1.66 8.36
C PRO A 76 9.96 0.94 8.99
N ASP A 77 9.02 1.70 9.52
CA ASP A 77 7.80 1.28 10.24
C ASP A 77 6.50 1.67 9.53
N ARG A 78 6.56 2.13 8.27
CA ARG A 78 5.38 2.67 7.55
C ARG A 78 5.19 2.00 6.22
N PHE A 79 4.06 1.35 6.05
CA PHE A 79 3.68 0.66 4.82
C PHE A 79 2.46 1.35 4.20
N ILE A 80 2.32 1.27 2.89
CA ILE A 80 1.13 1.75 2.19
C ILE A 80 0.62 0.70 1.21
N LEU A 81 -0.69 0.62 1.08
CA LEU A 81 -1.39 -0.19 0.10
C LEU A 81 -2.23 0.68 -0.81
N ALA A 82 -2.37 0.26 -2.07
CA ALA A 82 -3.40 0.74 -2.96
C ALA A 82 -4.27 -0.43 -3.40
N LEU A 83 -5.55 -0.39 -3.06
CA LEU A 83 -6.53 -1.42 -3.38
C LEU A 83 -7.45 -0.96 -4.49
N VAL A 84 -7.75 -1.82 -5.46
CA VAL A 84 -8.84 -1.59 -6.41
C VAL A 84 -10.17 -1.94 -5.74
N ALA A 85 -10.61 -1.04 -4.86
CA ALA A 85 -11.81 -1.18 -4.07
C ALA A 85 -12.35 0.18 -3.63
N ASP A 86 -13.66 0.22 -3.37
CA ASP A 86 -14.33 1.36 -2.74
C ASP A 86 -14.01 1.41 -1.24
N HIS A 87 -14.50 2.45 -0.56
CA HIS A 87 -14.31 2.58 0.89
C HIS A 87 -14.79 1.34 1.67
N LEU A 88 -15.94 0.75 1.29
CA LEU A 88 -16.50 -0.41 1.97
C LEU A 88 -15.60 -1.64 1.82
N GLY A 89 -15.18 -1.95 0.60
CA GLY A 89 -14.27 -3.06 0.31
C GLY A 89 -12.92 -2.90 1.00
N ALA A 90 -12.37 -1.68 1.02
CA ALA A 90 -11.14 -1.38 1.74
C ALA A 90 -11.29 -1.56 3.27
N ARG A 91 -12.43 -1.16 3.85
CA ARG A 91 -12.72 -1.38 5.27
C ARG A 91 -12.87 -2.85 5.62
N GLN A 92 -13.47 -3.65 4.74
CA GLN A 92 -13.56 -5.11 4.91
C GLN A 92 -12.18 -5.78 4.84
N PHE A 93 -11.34 -5.34 3.90
CA PHE A 93 -9.94 -5.76 3.82
C PHE A 93 -9.20 -5.40 5.12
N LEU A 94 -9.32 -4.14 5.56
CA LEU A 94 -8.71 -3.64 6.79
C LEU A 94 -9.12 -4.47 8.01
N PHE A 95 -10.40 -4.82 8.13
CA PHE A 95 -10.89 -5.68 9.21
C PHE A 95 -10.25 -7.08 9.18
N ARG A 96 -10.00 -7.66 8.00
CA ARG A 96 -9.32 -8.95 7.88
C ARG A 96 -7.85 -8.84 8.30
N ILE A 97 -7.13 -7.83 7.80
CA ILE A 97 -5.69 -7.69 8.10
C ILE A 97 -5.43 -7.28 9.56
N THR A 98 -6.28 -6.49 10.20
CA THR A 98 -6.16 -6.11 11.63
C THR A 98 -6.34 -7.30 12.56
N ASN A 99 -7.02 -8.36 12.10
CA ASN A 99 -7.11 -9.61 12.83
C ASN A 99 -5.84 -10.45 12.74
N LYS A 100 -5.10 -10.35 11.63
CA LYS A 100 -3.85 -11.07 11.38
C LYS A 100 -2.63 -10.33 11.93
N ILE A 101 -2.57 -9.01 11.74
CA ILE A 101 -1.42 -8.16 12.03
C ILE A 101 -1.71 -7.34 13.29
N LYS A 102 -1.34 -7.88 14.46
CA LYS A 102 -1.48 -7.17 15.76
C LYS A 102 -0.39 -6.13 16.00
N ALA A 103 0.58 -6.05 15.09
CA ALA A 103 1.74 -5.17 15.17
C ALA A 103 1.47 -3.72 14.73
N ALA A 104 0.34 -3.44 14.08
CA ALA A 104 0.01 -2.08 13.67
C ALA A 104 -0.33 -1.19 14.87
N SER A 105 0.19 0.03 14.85
CA SER A 105 -0.11 1.10 15.79
C SER A 105 -1.32 1.93 15.33
N ASN A 106 -1.44 2.20 14.03
CA ASN A 106 -2.55 2.93 13.44
C ASN A 106 -2.77 2.56 11.96
N TYR A 107 -3.97 2.83 11.46
CA TYR A 107 -4.34 2.75 10.06
C TYR A 107 -5.04 4.02 9.60
N GLN A 108 -4.73 4.47 8.39
CA GLN A 108 -5.46 5.54 7.71
C GLN A 108 -5.99 5.03 6.37
N VAL A 109 -7.23 5.38 6.02
CA VAL A 109 -7.89 4.92 4.79
C VAL A 109 -8.39 6.13 4.02
N ILE A 110 -7.97 6.25 2.77
CA ILE A 110 -8.33 7.36 1.88
C ILE A 110 -8.79 6.81 0.54
N GLU A 111 -10.03 7.05 0.17
CA GLU A 111 -10.53 6.74 -1.17
C GLU A 111 -10.06 7.81 -2.17
N LEU A 112 -9.51 7.38 -3.30
CA LEU A 112 -9.13 8.24 -4.42
C LEU A 112 -10.34 8.42 -5.32
N THR A 113 -11.11 9.48 -5.07
CA THR A 113 -12.19 9.87 -5.98
C THR A 113 -11.61 10.38 -7.31
N PRO A 114 -12.37 10.33 -8.42
CA PRO A 114 -11.90 10.78 -9.72
C PRO A 114 -11.31 12.20 -9.70
N ASP A 115 -11.94 13.09 -8.94
CA ASP A 115 -11.61 14.52 -8.85
C ASP A 115 -10.53 14.85 -7.82
N LYS A 116 -10.17 13.92 -6.92
CA LYS A 116 -9.18 14.16 -5.87
C LYS A 116 -7.77 14.12 -6.45
N ASP A 117 -6.98 15.17 -6.27
CA ASP A 117 -5.60 15.16 -6.74
C ASP A 117 -4.78 14.09 -6.01
N LEU A 118 -3.87 13.41 -6.73
CA LEU A 118 -3.11 12.32 -6.13
C LEU A 118 -2.08 12.84 -5.11
N ALA A 119 -1.43 13.97 -5.40
CA ALA A 119 -0.47 14.56 -4.49
C ALA A 119 -1.17 15.08 -3.23
N GLU A 120 -2.36 15.68 -3.37
CA GLU A 120 -3.22 16.05 -2.24
C GLU A 120 -3.58 14.82 -1.39
N ALA A 121 -4.09 13.74 -2.01
CA ALA A 121 -4.45 12.52 -1.27
C ALA A 121 -3.26 11.90 -0.54
N LEU A 122 -2.07 11.91 -1.12
CA LEU A 122 -0.85 11.40 -0.48
C LEU A 122 -0.37 12.32 0.65
N SER A 123 -0.58 13.63 0.54
CA SER A 123 -0.23 14.60 1.59
C SER A 123 -1.11 14.50 2.84
N GLU A 124 -2.33 13.98 2.69
CA GLU A 124 -3.24 13.69 3.81
C GLU A 124 -2.84 12.45 4.60
N ILE A 125 -2.02 11.58 4.00
CA ILE A 125 -1.55 10.37 4.68
C ILE A 125 -0.33 10.74 5.52
N GLU A 126 -0.37 10.43 6.81
CA GLU A 126 0.79 10.55 7.69
C GLU A 126 1.77 9.39 7.42
N ILE A 127 2.55 9.53 6.34
CA ILE A 127 3.63 8.61 5.94
C ILE A 127 5.01 9.22 6.23
#